data_AF-A0A9E1VE92-F1
#
_entry.id   AF-A0A9E1VE92-F1
#
_cell.length_a   1.000
_cell.length_b   1.000
_cell.length_c   1.000
_cell.angle_alpha   90.00
_cell.angle_beta   90.00
_cell.angle_gamma   90.00
#
_symmetry.space_group_name_H-M   'P 1'
#
loop_
_entity.id
_entity.type
_entity.pdbx_description
1 polymer ?
#
loop_
_entity_poly.entity_id
_entity_poly.type
_entity_poly.pdbx_seq_one_letter_code
_entity_poly.pdbx_strand_id
1 'polypeptide(L)'
;MKLIFSSIFIFCCLPLLAQWDVTNSIDEMTGKVSSYCFSQITSPTKSMDFPYSDTQAWLGIGCDGDSEWVYIKFTNAPNLLDTETKDGYNDI
;
A
#
# COMPACT_ATOMS: atom_id res chain seq x y z
N MET A 1 0.47 57.99 6.49
CA MET A 1 1.42 57.07 5.83
C MET A 1 0.96 55.66 6.14
N LYS A 2 0.55 54.87 5.13
CA LYS A 2 -0.13 53.58 5.28
C LYS A 2 0.86 52.51 5.74
N LEU A 3 0.58 51.85 6.87
CA LEU A 3 1.30 50.65 7.31
C LEU A 3 0.79 49.47 6.49
N ILE A 4 1.66 48.90 5.66
CA ILE A 4 1.36 47.73 4.83
C ILE A 4 1.58 46.50 5.70
N PHE A 5 0.50 45.81 6.07
CA PHE A 5 0.56 44.49 6.70
C PHE A 5 0.99 43.48 5.64
N SER A 6 2.27 43.11 5.64
CA SER A 6 2.78 42.00 4.84
C SER A 6 2.24 40.69 5.42
N SER A 7 1.16 40.18 4.83
CA SER A 7 0.65 38.84 5.15
C SER A 7 1.69 37.80 4.74
N ILE A 8 2.31 37.16 5.74
CA ILE A 8 3.13 35.98 5.55
C ILE A 8 2.17 34.84 5.16
N PHE A 9 2.15 34.49 3.88
CA PHE A 9 1.48 33.30 3.39
C PHE A 9 2.31 32.10 3.84
N ILE A 10 1.95 31.50 4.98
CA ILE A 10 2.50 30.21 5.40
C ILE A 10 2.01 29.20 4.39
N PHE A 11 2.87 28.89 3.40
CA PHE A 11 2.68 27.75 2.52
C PHE A 11 2.88 26.50 3.39
N CYS A 12 1.79 26.07 4.04
CA CYS A 12 1.73 24.79 4.71
C CYS A 12 1.89 23.75 3.61
N CYS A 13 3.12 23.35 3.36
CA CYS A 13 3.43 22.16 2.60
C CYS A 13 2.87 21.02 3.44
N LEU A 14 1.60 20.67 3.20
CA LEU A 14 1.08 19.38 3.63
C LEU A 14 2.03 18.37 3.02
N PRO A 15 2.84 17.66 3.82
CA PRO A 15 3.61 16.59 3.24
C PRO A 15 2.55 15.62 2.72
N LEU A 16 2.54 15.38 1.41
CA LEU A 16 1.80 14.29 0.79
C LEU A 16 2.49 13.00 1.24
N LEU A 17 2.44 12.71 2.55
CA LEU A 17 2.90 11.45 3.09
C LEU A 17 1.91 10.44 2.54
N ALA A 18 2.40 9.56 1.67
CA ALA A 18 1.69 8.35 1.34
C ALA A 18 1.43 7.64 2.67
N GLN A 19 0.20 7.78 3.18
CA GLN A 19 -0.16 7.23 4.47
C GLN A 19 -0.26 5.72 4.29
N TRP A 20 0.51 5.00 5.09
CA TRP A 20 0.39 3.54 5.15
C TRP A 20 -0.73 3.18 6.12
N ASP A 21 -1.61 2.29 5.71
CA ASP A 21 -2.64 1.73 6.58
C ASP A 21 -2.01 0.62 7.42
N VAL A 22 -2.18 0.69 8.75
CA VAL A 22 -1.58 -0.27 9.68
C VAL A 22 -2.68 -1.01 10.42
N THR A 23 -2.61 -2.34 10.43
CA THR A 23 -3.56 -3.18 11.14
C THR A 23 -2.81 -4.23 11.97
N ASN A 24 -3.43 -4.66 13.06
CA ASN A 24 -2.95 -5.79 13.85
C ASN A 24 -4.01 -6.88 13.80
N SER A 25 -3.58 -8.12 13.67
CA SER A 25 -4.40 -9.31 13.78
C SER A 25 -3.94 -10.11 14.99
N ILE A 26 -4.89 -10.54 15.80
CA ILE A 26 -4.64 -11.40 16.96
C ILE A 26 -5.30 -12.74 16.67
N ASP A 27 -4.53 -13.82 16.73
CA ASP A 27 -5.07 -15.17 16.71
C ASP A 27 -5.69 -15.46 18.09
N GLU A 28 -7.02 -15.49 18.16
CA GLU A 28 -7.78 -15.70 19.39
C GLU A 28 -7.47 -17.05 20.08
N MET A 29 -7.03 -18.07 19.33
CA MET A 29 -6.75 -19.39 19.89
C MET A 29 -5.37 -19.47 20.55
N THR A 30 -4.41 -18.66 20.11
CA THR A 30 -3.02 -18.72 20.56
C THR A 30 -2.52 -17.43 21.23
N GLY A 31 -3.24 -16.32 21.05
CA GLY A 31 -2.84 -14.98 21.46
C GLY A 31 -1.70 -14.38 20.65
N LYS A 32 -1.25 -15.04 19.56
CA LYS A 32 -0.19 -14.52 18.70
C LYS A 32 -0.67 -13.30 17.94
N VAL A 33 0.22 -12.31 17.79
CA VAL A 33 -0.08 -11.05 17.12
C VAL A 33 0.72 -10.97 15.83
N SER A 34 0.07 -10.59 14.75
CA SER A 34 0.72 -10.20 13.50
C SER A 34 0.33 -8.78 13.14
N SER A 35 1.32 -7.97 12.79
CA SER A 35 1.14 -6.58 12.36
C SER A 35 1.31 -6.50 10.85
N TYR A 36 0.48 -5.68 10.22
CA TYR A 36 0.50 -5.46 8.78
C TYR A 36 0.54 -3.97 8.47
N CYS A 37 1.27 -3.60 7.42
CA CYS A 37 1.17 -2.27 6.84
C CYS A 37 0.98 -2.34 5.33
N PHE A 38 0.15 -1.46 4.81
CA PHE A 38 -0.28 -1.43 3.42
C PHE A 38 0.01 -0.08 2.80
N SER A 39 0.61 -0.08 1.62
CA SER A 39 0.68 1.14 0.82
C SER A 39 -0.71 1.52 0.32
N GLN A 40 -0.86 2.78 -0.09
CA GLN A 40 -2.02 3.18 -0.89
C GLN A 40 -2.11 2.35 -2.18
N ILE A 41 -3.34 2.14 -2.66
CA ILE A 41 -3.59 1.52 -3.96
C ILE A 41 -3.12 2.44 -5.08
N THR A 42 -2.41 1.91 -6.06
CA THR A 42 -1.81 2.69 -7.14
C THR A 42 -1.99 2.04 -8.51
N SER A 43 -2.06 2.88 -9.53
CA SER A 43 -2.19 2.46 -10.93
C SER A 43 -0.83 2.18 -11.54
N PRO A 44 -0.74 1.28 -12.54
CA PRO A 44 0.52 0.97 -13.19
C PRO A 44 1.05 2.19 -13.95
N THR A 45 2.37 2.36 -13.98
CA THR A 45 3.02 3.46 -14.70
C THR A 45 2.83 3.37 -16.21
N LYS A 46 2.67 2.16 -16.72
CA LYS A 46 2.25 1.88 -18.10
C LYS A 46 0.88 1.22 -18.06
N SER A 47 -0.08 1.80 -18.77
CA SER A 47 -1.41 1.22 -18.90
C SER A 47 -1.30 -0.19 -19.49
N MET A 48 -2.03 -1.12 -18.90
CA MET A 48 -2.10 -2.51 -19.35
C MET A 48 -3.22 -2.67 -20.37
N ASP A 49 -3.05 -3.61 -21.30
CA ASP A 49 -4.07 -3.95 -22.28
C ASP A 49 -5.17 -4.83 -21.67
N PHE A 50 -6.28 -5.00 -22.41
CA PHE A 50 -7.34 -5.94 -22.06
C PHE A 50 -6.75 -7.36 -21.81
N PRO A 51 -7.16 -8.07 -20.75
CA PRO A 51 -8.27 -7.77 -19.82
C PRO A 51 -7.86 -7.02 -18.53
N TYR A 52 -6.68 -6.40 -18.48
CA TYR A 52 -6.07 -5.88 -17.24
C TYR A 52 -6.05 -4.35 -17.14
N SER A 53 -6.78 -3.64 -18.00
CA SER A 53 -6.71 -2.17 -18.14
C SER A 53 -7.02 -1.37 -16.88
N ASP A 54 -7.77 -1.95 -15.95
CA ASP A 54 -8.19 -1.40 -14.66
C ASP A 54 -7.45 -2.02 -13.47
N THR A 55 -6.40 -2.81 -13.72
CA THR A 55 -5.59 -3.43 -12.67
C THR A 55 -4.84 -2.35 -11.89
N GLN A 56 -4.97 -2.39 -10.57
CA GLN A 56 -4.21 -1.60 -9.62
C GLN A 56 -3.51 -2.53 -8.64
N ALA A 57 -2.52 -2.02 -7.92
CA ALA A 57 -1.77 -2.79 -6.95
C ALA A 57 -1.51 -2.01 -5.65
N TRP A 58 -1.23 -2.75 -4.58
CA TRP A 58 -0.68 -2.22 -3.34
C TRP A 58 0.36 -3.17 -2.76
N LEU A 59 1.29 -2.60 -1.99
CA LEU A 59 2.38 -3.31 -1.32
C LEU A 59 1.97 -3.59 0.12
N GLY A 60 2.01 -4.87 0.51
CA GLY A 60 1.78 -5.33 1.87
C GLY A 60 3.05 -5.81 2.52
N ILE A 61 3.23 -5.44 3.78
CA ILE A 61 4.29 -5.97 4.64
C ILE A 61 3.60 -6.56 5.87
N GLY A 62 3.97 -7.78 6.24
CA GLY A 62 3.50 -8.45 7.44
C GLY A 62 4.67 -8.84 8.35
N CYS A 63 4.45 -8.82 9.66
CA CYS A 63 5.41 -9.24 10.67
C CYS A 63 4.68 -9.93 11.83
N ASP A 64 5.16 -11.10 12.26
CA ASP A 64 4.63 -11.85 13.42
C ASP A 64 5.55 -11.80 14.66
N GLY A 65 6.59 -10.97 14.61
CA GLY A 65 7.62 -10.84 15.64
C GLY A 65 8.85 -11.74 15.42
N ASP A 66 8.70 -12.83 14.66
CA ASP A 66 9.79 -13.76 14.33
C ASP A 66 10.20 -13.65 12.86
N SER A 67 9.24 -13.42 11.97
CA SER A 67 9.41 -13.35 10.52
C SER A 67 8.74 -12.09 9.95
N GLU A 68 9.34 -11.57 8.89
CA GLU A 68 8.78 -10.50 8.06
C GLU A 68 8.58 -11.02 6.63
N TRP A 69 7.48 -10.61 6.00
CA TRP A 69 7.21 -10.94 4.61
C TRP A 69 6.61 -9.76 3.87
N VAL A 70 6.87 -9.72 2.57
CA VAL A 70 6.42 -8.66 1.67
C VAL A 70 5.67 -9.30 0.51
N TYR A 71 4.56 -8.70 0.12
CA TYR A 71 3.75 -9.17 -1.00
C TYR A 71 3.10 -8.01 -1.74
N ILE A 72 2.75 -8.25 -3.00
CA ILE A 72 2.00 -7.31 -3.83
C ILE A 72 0.62 -7.92 -4.07
N LYS A 73 -0.44 -7.17 -3.79
CA LYS A 73 -1.81 -7.58 -4.13
C LYS A 73 -2.30 -6.75 -5.30
N PHE A 74 -2.94 -7.41 -6.26
CA PHE A 74 -3.57 -6.78 -7.41
C PHE A 74 -5.09 -6.80 -7.26
N THR A 75 -5.78 -5.78 -7.80
CA THR A 75 -7.25 -5.76 -7.86
C THR A 75 -7.81 -6.83 -8.80
N ASN A 76 -7.13 -7.03 -9.92
CA ASN A 76 -7.36 -8.11 -10.88
C ASN A 76 -6.06 -8.89 -11.00
N ALA A 77 -6.10 -10.22 -10.92
CA ALA A 77 -4.89 -11.04 -11.03
C ALA A 77 -4.31 -10.98 -12.46
N PRO A 78 -3.17 -10.31 -12.70
CA PRO A 78 -2.59 -10.23 -14.03
C PRO A 78 -1.82 -11.52 -14.35
N ASN A 79 -1.60 -11.78 -15.64
CA ASN A 79 -0.68 -12.84 -16.04
C ASN A 79 0.76 -12.38 -15.81
N LEU A 80 1.41 -12.91 -14.79
CA LEU A 80 2.81 -12.60 -14.46
C LEU A 80 3.73 -13.45 -15.33
N LEU A 81 4.53 -12.80 -16.17
CA LEU A 81 5.52 -13.45 -17.03
C LEU A 81 6.93 -13.23 -16.46
N ASP A 82 7.85 -14.14 -16.78
CA ASP A 82 9.28 -14.05 -16.44
C ASP A 82 9.57 -13.82 -14.93
N THR A 83 8.75 -14.45 -14.08
CA THR A 83 8.90 -14.37 -12.63
C THR A 83 8.68 -15.73 -11.98
N GLU A 84 9.19 -15.89 -10.77
CA GLU A 84 8.86 -17.01 -9.89
C GLU A 84 7.90 -16.51 -8.81
N THR A 85 6.64 -16.94 -8.87
CA THR A 85 5.69 -16.71 -7.78
C THR A 85 5.82 -17.83 -6.76
N LYS A 86 5.80 -17.47 -5.48
CA LYS A 86 5.54 -18.46 -4.41
C LYS A 86 4.03 -18.60 -4.21
N ASP A 87 3.62 -19.72 -3.64
CA ASP A 87 2.22 -19.94 -3.31
C ASP A 87 1.80 -19.03 -2.15
N GLY A 88 0.87 -18.11 -2.42
CA GLY A 88 0.55 -16.98 -1.55
C GLY A 88 -0.94 -16.68 -1.55
N TYR A 89 -1.74 -17.75 -1.45
CA TYR A 89 -3.21 -17.83 -1.33
C TYR A 89 -4.05 -17.16 -2.43
N ASN A 90 -4.94 -17.97 -3.03
CA ASN A 90 -6.11 -17.52 -3.76
C ASN A 90 -7.31 -17.50 -2.80
N ASP A 91 -7.95 -16.35 -2.60
CA ASP A 91 -9.33 -16.34 -2.09
C ASP A 91 -10.24 -16.68 -3.28
N ILE A 92 -10.87 -17.86 -3.21
CA ILE A 92 -11.96 -18.29 -4.11
C ILE A 92 -13.29 -17.80 -3.53
#